data_AF-A0A3M3E8X7-F1
#
_entry.id   AF-A0A3M3E8X7-F1
#
_cell.length_a   1.000
_cell.length_b   1.000
_cell.length_c   1.000
_cell.angle_alpha   90.00
_cell.angle_beta   90.00
_cell.angle_gamma   90.00
#
_symmetry.space_group_name_H-M   'P 1'
#
loop_
_entity.id
_entity.type
_entity.pdbx_description
1 polymer ?
#
loop_
_entity_poly.entity_id
_entity_poly.type
_entity_poly.pdbx_seq_one_letter_code
_entity_poly.pdbx_strand_id
1 'polypeptide(L)'
;MPDQPGNRCTKLVKCRPLLLMRIVPMATNRSRRLRKKLCVDEFQELGFELNLDLKEDLDDEAIDAFLDAFLKEAMEANGLGYVGGDDYGLVCLQKRGSVSEEQRAAVEAWLKGRSELTNMTVSPLIDVWHPDMPINAKA
;
A
#
# COMPACT_ATOMS: atom_id res chain seq x y z
N MET A 1 37.79 32.41 -5.57
CA MET A 1 37.23 31.22 -4.91
C MET A 1 37.12 31.52 -3.43
N PRO A 2 35.93 31.33 -2.86
CA PRO A 2 35.77 30.17 -1.99
C PRO A 2 34.52 29.34 -2.29
N ASP A 3 34.65 28.08 -1.90
CA ASP A 3 33.80 26.92 -2.06
C ASP A 3 32.33 27.05 -1.63
N GLN A 4 31.48 26.32 -2.36
CA GLN A 4 30.12 25.99 -1.97
C GLN A 4 30.07 25.06 -0.76
N PRO A 5 29.05 25.18 0.11
CA PRO A 5 28.52 24.04 0.83
C PRO A 5 27.20 23.59 0.17
N GLY A 6 27.25 22.38 -0.38
CA GLY A 6 26.10 21.70 -0.97
C GLY A 6 24.98 21.48 0.04
N ASN A 7 23.78 21.90 -0.36
CA ASN A 7 22.53 21.59 0.32
C ASN A 7 22.24 20.09 0.20
N ARG A 8 22.76 19.30 1.14
CA ARG A 8 22.35 17.90 1.30
C ARG A 8 20.97 17.84 1.90
N CYS A 9 20.03 17.48 1.02
CA CYS A 9 18.74 16.92 1.31
C CYS A 9 18.82 15.97 2.51
N THR A 10 18.28 16.37 3.66
CA THR A 10 18.03 15.46 4.76
C THR A 10 16.61 15.66 5.27
N LYS A 11 15.88 14.54 5.24
CA LYS A 11 14.84 14.14 6.19
C LYS A 11 13.62 15.07 6.30
N LEU A 12 12.53 14.64 5.67
CA LEU A 12 11.42 14.10 6.45
C LEU A 12 10.50 13.33 5.50
N VAL A 13 10.47 12.01 5.65
CA VAL A 13 9.35 11.19 5.18
C VAL A 13 8.16 11.65 6.00
N LYS A 14 7.42 12.61 5.47
CA LYS A 14 6.25 13.18 6.11
C LYS A 14 5.08 12.27 5.73
N CYS A 15 4.99 11.12 6.40
CA CYS A 15 3.69 10.50 6.65
C CYS A 15 2.84 11.58 7.31
N ARG A 16 1.99 12.24 6.51
CA ARG A 16 1.11 13.26 7.06
C ARG A 16 -0.04 12.54 7.75
N PRO A 17 -0.43 13.00 8.96
CA PRO A 17 -1.39 12.31 9.78
C PRO A 17 -2.74 12.24 9.08
N LEU A 18 -3.42 11.12 9.30
CA LEU A 18 -4.86 10.91 9.15
C LEU A 18 -5.63 12.00 9.91
N LEU A 19 -5.78 13.18 9.34
CA LEU A 19 -6.83 14.14 9.70
C LEU A 19 -6.98 15.20 8.60
N LEU A 20 -7.56 14.81 7.47
CA LEU A 20 -8.25 15.75 6.59
C LEU A 20 -9.48 15.11 5.95
N MET A 21 -10.29 14.41 6.75
CA MET A 21 -11.71 14.29 6.46
C MET A 21 -12.35 15.65 6.72
N ARG A 22 -12.43 16.48 5.69
CA ARG A 22 -13.53 17.43 5.47
C ARG A 22 -13.33 18.14 4.13
N ILE A 23 -14.19 17.70 3.19
CA ILE A 23 -14.56 18.38 1.95
C ILE A 23 -13.41 18.45 0.94
N VAL A 24 -13.30 17.41 0.11
CA VAL A 24 -12.74 17.55 -1.23
C VAL A 24 -13.82 18.22 -2.07
N PRO A 25 -13.72 19.51 -2.44
CA PRO A 25 -14.66 20.07 -3.39
C PRO A 25 -14.44 19.33 -4.71
N MET A 26 -15.53 19.03 -5.40
CA MET A 26 -15.56 18.69 -6.83
C MET A 26 -15.06 19.86 -7.70
N ALA A 27 -13.95 20.51 -7.34
CA ALA A 27 -13.27 21.46 -8.19
C ALA A 27 -12.49 20.66 -9.24
N THR A 28 -13.00 20.69 -10.47
CA THR A 28 -12.50 20.00 -11.67
C THR A 28 -11.19 20.58 -12.21
N ASN A 29 -10.64 21.64 -11.61
CA ASN A 29 -9.34 22.20 -11.95
C ASN A 29 -8.44 22.33 -10.71
N ARG A 30 -7.63 21.30 -10.47
CA ARG A 30 -6.65 21.27 -9.37
C ARG A 30 -5.27 21.55 -9.93
N SER A 31 -4.59 22.57 -9.38
CA SER A 31 -3.19 22.85 -9.73
C SER A 31 -2.30 21.65 -9.43
N ARG A 32 -1.19 21.50 -10.16
CA ARG A 32 -0.27 20.35 -10.02
C ARG A 32 0.23 20.15 -8.58
N ARG A 33 0.48 21.25 -7.85
CA ARG A 33 0.86 21.21 -6.44
C ARG A 33 -0.26 20.65 -5.55
N LEU A 34 -1.52 20.95 -5.86
CA LEU A 34 -2.67 20.42 -5.13
C LEU A 34 -2.92 18.96 -5.46
N ARG A 35 -2.79 18.54 -6.73
CA ARG A 35 -2.87 17.13 -7.15
C ARG A 35 -1.82 16.28 -6.44
N LYS A 36 -0.57 16.75 -6.36
CA LYS A 36 0.51 16.11 -5.60
C LYS A 36 0.27 16.06 -4.08
N LYS A 37 -0.43 17.04 -3.53
CA LYS A 37 -0.73 17.13 -2.08
C LYS A 37 -1.88 16.22 -1.67
N LEU A 38 -2.83 15.99 -2.58
CA LEU A 38 -4.01 15.16 -2.37
C LEU A 38 -3.85 13.74 -2.94
N CYS A 39 -2.73 13.42 -3.59
CA CYS A 39 -2.49 12.13 -4.25
C CYS A 39 -3.60 11.75 -5.25
N VAL A 40 -3.97 12.69 -6.12
CA VAL A 40 -4.99 12.48 -7.15
C VAL A 40 -4.41 12.63 -8.55
N ASP A 41 -5.09 12.04 -9.54
CA ASP A 41 -4.71 12.07 -10.96
C ASP A 41 -3.32 11.42 -11.20
N GLU A 42 -2.35 12.13 -11.79
CA GLU A 42 -0.97 11.64 -12.02
C GLU A 42 -0.17 11.29 -10.74
N PHE A 43 -0.74 11.49 -9.55
CA PHE A 43 -0.14 11.14 -8.26
C PHE A 43 -0.98 10.15 -7.45
N GLN A 44 -1.92 9.45 -8.09
CA GLN A 44 -2.65 8.35 -7.45
C GLN A 44 -1.68 7.27 -7.01
N GLU A 45 -1.90 6.74 -5.80
CA GLU A 45 -1.14 5.63 -5.24
C GLU A 45 -2.09 4.44 -5.17
N LEU A 46 -1.83 3.46 -6.02
CA LEU A 46 -2.62 2.23 -6.05
C LEU A 46 -2.13 1.27 -4.98
N GLY A 47 -3.08 0.62 -4.33
CA GLY A 47 -2.87 -0.49 -3.41
C GLY A 47 -3.97 -1.50 -3.61
N PHE A 48 -4.00 -2.53 -2.80
CA PHE A 48 -5.09 -3.50 -2.82
C PHE A 48 -5.37 -3.99 -1.41
N GLU A 49 -6.62 -4.35 -1.16
CA GLU A 49 -7.01 -4.95 0.10
C GLU A 49 -6.81 -6.45 0.04
N LEU A 50 -6.42 -7.01 1.18
CA LEU A 50 -6.07 -8.40 1.33
C LEU A 50 -6.73 -8.90 2.60
N ASN A 51 -7.54 -9.94 2.44
CA ASN A 51 -8.23 -10.61 3.52
C ASN A 51 -7.75 -12.06 3.56
N LEU A 52 -7.30 -12.50 4.73
CA LEU A 52 -6.71 -13.80 5.01
C LEU A 52 -7.55 -14.44 6.11
N ASP A 53 -8.15 -15.58 5.79
CA ASP A 53 -8.79 -16.43 6.79
C ASP A 53 -7.82 -17.56 7.10
N LEU A 54 -7.14 -17.47 8.24
CA LEU A 54 -6.28 -18.54 8.76
C LEU A 54 -7.15 -19.70 9.30
N LYS A 55 -6.58 -20.91 9.39
CA LYS A 55 -7.28 -22.04 10.01
C LYS A 55 -7.37 -21.85 11.53
N GLU A 56 -8.55 -22.09 12.10
CA GLU A 56 -8.78 -22.03 13.55
C GLU A 56 -7.95 -23.04 14.35
N ASP A 57 -7.46 -24.10 13.71
CA ASP A 57 -6.61 -25.12 14.33
C ASP A 57 -5.12 -24.73 14.39
N LEU A 58 -4.75 -23.51 13.96
CA LEU A 58 -3.38 -23.02 14.06
C LEU A 58 -3.09 -22.51 15.47
N ASP A 59 -1.91 -22.86 15.96
CA ASP A 59 -1.38 -22.32 17.19
C ASP A 59 -0.88 -20.88 16.99
N ASP A 60 -0.90 -20.07 18.05
CA ASP A 60 -0.51 -18.65 18.00
C ASP A 60 0.91 -18.47 17.42
N GLU A 61 1.81 -19.40 17.76
CA GLU A 61 3.20 -19.42 17.29
C GLU A 61 3.31 -19.70 15.79
N ALA A 62 2.38 -20.49 15.23
CA ALA A 62 2.32 -20.74 13.79
C ALA A 62 1.75 -19.54 13.04
N ILE A 63 0.78 -18.84 13.64
CA ILE A 63 0.22 -17.59 13.10
C ILE A 63 1.32 -16.51 13.06
N ASP A 64 2.05 -16.31 14.15
CA ASP A 64 3.17 -15.37 14.21
C ASP A 64 4.24 -15.70 13.16
N ALA A 65 4.63 -16.99 13.04
CA ALA A 65 5.61 -17.42 12.05
C ALA A 65 5.13 -17.19 10.61
N PHE A 66 3.84 -17.41 10.34
CA PHE A 66 3.23 -17.13 9.05
C PHE A 66 3.26 -15.63 8.73
N LEU A 67 2.84 -14.77 9.66
CA LEU A 67 2.82 -13.32 9.48
C LEU A 67 4.25 -12.77 9.26
N ASP A 68 5.23 -13.30 10.00
CA ASP A 68 6.63 -12.88 9.87
C ASP A 68 7.22 -13.29 8.51
N ALA A 69 6.88 -14.49 8.02
CA ALA A 69 7.22 -14.94 6.68
C ALA A 69 6.50 -14.15 5.59
N PHE A 70 5.22 -13.85 5.77
CA PHE A 70 4.42 -13.03 4.85
C PHE A 70 5.01 -11.63 4.69
N LEU A 71 5.36 -10.97 5.80
CA LEU A 71 5.97 -9.65 5.77
C LEU A 71 7.35 -9.68 5.09
N LYS A 72 8.19 -10.67 5.35
CA LYS A 72 9.53 -10.74 4.74
C LYS A 72 9.51 -11.17 3.27
N GLU A 73 8.80 -12.23 2.94
CA GLU A 73 8.84 -12.87 1.62
C GLU A 73 7.82 -12.29 0.65
N ALA A 74 6.59 -12.02 1.09
CA ALA A 74 5.54 -11.49 0.21
C ALA A 74 5.58 -9.96 0.14
N MET A 75 5.84 -9.27 1.25
CA MET A 75 5.82 -7.81 1.29
C MET A 75 7.20 -7.18 1.02
N GLU A 76 8.18 -7.33 1.92
CA GLU A 76 9.49 -6.68 1.84
C GLU A 76 10.27 -7.07 0.57
N ALA A 77 10.26 -8.35 0.19
CA ALA A 77 10.93 -8.81 -1.03
C ALA A 77 10.34 -8.17 -2.31
N ASN A 78 9.05 -7.82 -2.29
CA ASN A 78 8.37 -7.11 -3.38
C ASN A 78 8.37 -5.58 -3.19
N GLY A 79 8.96 -5.06 -2.10
CA GLY A 79 8.97 -3.63 -1.77
C GLY A 79 7.58 -3.09 -1.40
N LEU A 80 6.70 -3.96 -0.93
CA LEU A 80 5.35 -3.64 -0.47
C LEU A 80 5.35 -3.44 1.05
N GLY A 81 4.38 -2.67 1.52
CA GLY A 81 4.05 -2.52 2.93
C GLY A 81 2.64 -3.03 3.16
N TYR A 82 2.46 -3.78 4.23
CA TYR A 82 1.17 -4.22 4.71
C TYR A 82 0.76 -3.38 5.91
N VAL A 83 -0.48 -2.88 5.91
CA VAL A 83 -1.06 -2.11 7.01
C VAL A 83 -2.42 -2.70 7.33
N GLY A 84 -2.51 -3.40 8.46
CA GLY A 84 -3.73 -4.09 8.86
C GLY A 84 -3.52 -4.93 10.12
N GLY A 85 -4.48 -5.83 10.34
CA GLY A 85 -4.39 -6.88 11.35
C GLY A 85 -3.93 -8.21 10.73
N ASP A 86 -4.14 -9.28 11.47
CA ASP A 86 -3.91 -10.67 11.10
C ASP A 86 -4.92 -11.19 10.07
N ASP A 87 -6.19 -10.76 10.15
CA ASP A 87 -7.24 -11.19 9.22
C ASP A 87 -7.35 -10.32 7.97
N TYR A 88 -7.29 -8.99 8.14
CA TYR A 88 -7.51 -8.05 7.04
C TYR A 88 -6.51 -6.90 7.08
N GLY A 89 -6.06 -6.51 5.90
CA GLY A 89 -5.23 -5.32 5.74
C GLY A 89 -5.16 -4.79 4.33
N LEU A 90 -4.53 -3.63 4.24
CA LEU A 90 -4.27 -2.94 2.99
C LEU A 90 -2.79 -3.08 2.64
N VAL A 91 -2.53 -3.52 1.41
CA VAL A 91 -1.20 -3.57 0.83
C VAL A 91 -0.96 -2.31 0.00
N CYS A 92 0.10 -1.59 0.31
CA CYS A 92 0.56 -0.43 -0.44
C CYS A 92 2.06 -0.54 -0.73
N LEU A 93 2.60 0.37 -1.53
CA LEU A 93 4.03 0.35 -1.84
C LEU A 93 4.79 0.99 -0.68
N GLN A 94 5.89 0.36 -0.22
CA GLN A 94 6.66 0.86 0.95
C GLN A 94 7.32 2.23 0.65
N LYS A 95 7.48 2.54 -0.63
CA LYS A 95 7.91 3.85 -1.14
C LYS A 95 6.75 4.51 -1.88
N ARG A 96 6.90 5.80 -2.14
CA ARG A 96 5.91 6.57 -2.91
C ARG A 96 5.75 6.00 -4.32
N GLY A 97 4.56 5.49 -4.63
CA GLY A 97 4.26 4.84 -5.92
C GLY A 97 2.96 4.05 -5.86
N SER A 98 2.71 3.31 -6.93
CA SER A 98 1.52 2.47 -7.11
C SER A 98 1.92 1.02 -7.22
N VAL A 99 1.19 0.16 -6.51
CA VAL A 99 1.36 -1.29 -6.60
C VAL A 99 1.05 -1.75 -8.03
N SER A 100 1.91 -2.59 -8.59
CA SER A 100 1.69 -3.17 -9.91
C SER A 100 0.83 -4.43 -9.84
N GLU A 101 0.16 -4.75 -10.94
CA GLU A 101 -0.59 -6.01 -11.07
C GLU A 101 0.33 -7.24 -10.89
N GLU A 102 1.59 -7.14 -11.32
CA GLU A 102 2.60 -8.19 -11.14
C GLU A 102 2.90 -8.45 -9.66
N GLN A 103 3.04 -7.38 -8.87
CA GLN A 103 3.25 -7.48 -7.43
C GLN A 103 2.04 -8.12 -6.74
N ARG A 104 0.81 -7.72 -7.12
CA ARG A 104 -0.42 -8.34 -6.64
C ARG A 104 -0.46 -9.84 -6.95
N ALA A 105 -0.14 -10.22 -8.20
CA ALA A 105 -0.10 -11.62 -8.62
C ALA A 105 0.99 -12.43 -7.87
N ALA A 106 2.14 -11.82 -7.57
CA ALA A 106 3.19 -12.46 -6.78
C ALA A 106 2.73 -12.75 -5.34
N VAL A 107 2.06 -11.79 -4.69
CA VAL A 107 1.47 -11.98 -3.35
C VAL A 107 0.37 -13.03 -3.39
N GLU A 108 -0.52 -12.98 -4.38
CA GLU A 108 -1.58 -13.97 -4.55
C GLU A 108 -1.00 -15.39 -4.76
N ALA A 109 0.06 -15.52 -5.56
CA ALA A 109 0.72 -16.80 -5.78
C ALA A 109 1.42 -17.31 -4.51
N TRP A 110 2.04 -16.43 -3.72
CA TRP A 110 2.66 -16.78 -2.44
C TRP A 110 1.61 -17.31 -1.45
N LEU A 111 0.46 -16.64 -1.34
CA LEU A 111 -0.64 -17.07 -0.47
C LEU A 111 -1.25 -18.40 -0.91
N LYS A 112 -1.46 -18.61 -2.22
CA LYS A 112 -1.96 -19.90 -2.76
C LYS A 112 -1.02 -21.07 -2.51
N GLY A 113 0.27 -20.81 -2.30
CA GLY A 113 1.26 -21.83 -1.98
C GLY A 113 1.21 -22.30 -0.51
N ARG A 114 0.43 -21.64 0.34
CA ARG A 114 0.34 -21.92 1.77
C ARG A 114 -0.90 -22.74 2.09
N SER A 115 -0.74 -23.70 2.98
CA SER A 115 -1.80 -24.61 3.44
C SER A 115 -2.46 -24.15 4.73
N GLU A 116 -1.89 -23.13 5.36
CA GLU A 116 -2.31 -22.50 6.61
C GLU A 116 -3.57 -21.64 6.42
N LEU A 117 -3.83 -21.18 5.19
CA LEU A 117 -5.00 -20.36 4.84
C LEU A 117 -6.19 -21.24 4.47
N THR A 118 -7.34 -20.91 5.02
CA THR A 118 -8.64 -21.48 4.68
C THR A 118 -9.25 -20.74 3.49
N ASN A 119 -9.13 -19.41 3.49
CA ASN A 119 -9.63 -18.54 2.44
C ASN A 119 -8.73 -17.31 2.31
N MET A 120 -8.62 -16.80 1.09
CA MET A 120 -7.82 -15.62 0.76
C MET A 120 -8.57 -14.81 -0.28
N THR A 121 -8.83 -13.54 0.04
CA THR A 121 -9.49 -12.61 -0.88
C THR A 121 -8.55 -11.46 -1.17
N VAL A 122 -8.14 -11.34 -2.44
CA VAL A 122 -7.30 -10.25 -2.92
C VAL A 122 -8.15 -9.31 -3.77
N SER A 123 -8.45 -8.15 -3.24
CA SER A 123 -9.21 -7.10 -3.93
C SER A 123 -8.45 -6.63 -5.19
N PRO A 124 -9.14 -6.11 -6.23
CA PRO A 124 -8.47 -5.41 -7.31
C PRO A 124 -7.66 -4.21 -6.80
N LEU A 125 -6.84 -3.64 -7.68
CA LEU A 125 -6.19 -2.37 -7.36
C LEU A 125 -7.25 -1.31 -7.07
N ILE A 126 -7.04 -0.56 -5.99
CA ILE A 126 -7.85 0.58 -5.55
C ILE A 126 -6.95 1.77 -5.24
N ASP A 127 -7.50 2.97 -5.27
CA ASP A 127 -6.78 4.17 -4.81
C ASP A 127 -6.77 4.19 -3.27
N VAL A 128 -5.57 4.06 -2.68
CA VAL A 128 -5.37 4.01 -1.21
C VAL A 128 -5.89 5.26 -0.50
N TRP A 129 -5.94 6.39 -1.22
CA TRP A 129 -6.39 7.67 -0.66
C TRP A 129 -7.89 7.91 -0.87
N HIS A 130 -8.45 7.37 -1.95
CA HIS A 130 -9.81 7.60 -2.38
C HIS A 130 -10.46 6.32 -2.93
N PRO A 131 -10.80 5.34 -2.07
CA PRO A 131 -11.33 4.04 -2.50
C PRO A 131 -12.66 4.13 -3.26
N ASP A 132 -13.45 5.18 -3.01
CA ASP A 132 -14.72 5.45 -3.70
C ASP A 132 -14.54 6.05 -5.11
N MET A 133 -13.32 6.40 -5.50
CA MET A 133 -13.02 7.05 -6.78
C MET A 133 -12.48 6.04 -7.79
N PRO A 134 -12.89 6.12 -9.06
CA PRO A 134 -12.33 5.26 -10.10
C PRO A 134 -10.84 5.54 -10.30
N ILE A 135 -10.07 4.47 -10.52
CA ILE A 135 -8.66 4.58 -10.89
C ILE A 135 -8.55 5.28 -12.24
N ASN A 136 -7.79 6.37 -12.28
CA ASN A 136 -7.57 7.08 -13.53
C ASN A 136 -6.46 6.36 -14.31
N ALA A 137 -6.83 5.38 -15.14
CA ALA A 137 -5.93 4.55 -15.94
C ALA A 137 -5.17 5.30 -17.08
N LYS A 138 -5.03 6.62 -16.97
CA LYS A 138 -4.54 7.52 -18.03
C LYS A 138 -3.23 8.26 -17.73
N ALA A 139 -2.52 7.92 -16.65
CA ALA A 139 -1.22 8.53 -16.34
C ALA A 139 -0.06 7.72 -16.91
#